data_AF-A0A0K0M6Q9-F1
#
_entry.id   AF-A0A0K0M6Q9-F1
#
_cell.length_a   1.000
_cell.length_b   1.000
_cell.length_c   1.000
_cell.angle_alpha   90.00
_cell.angle_beta   90.00
_cell.angle_gamma   90.00
#
_symmetry.space_group_name_H-M   'P 1'
#
loop_
_entity.id
_entity.type
_entity.pdbx_description
1 polymer ?
#
loop_
_entity_poly.entity_id
_entity_poly.type
_entity_poly.pdbx_seq_one_letter_code
_entity_poly.pdbx_strand_id
1 'polypeptide(L)' 'DMYPLGTDAQVKINEMEVPISSLPYQHPSGSIQIRENTDGLSLYAPSHGLQEVYFANGHWKIQVADWMK' A
#
# COMPACT_ATOMS: atom_id res chain seq x y z
N ASP A 1 -5.32 -0.65 5.99
CA ASP A 1 -5.39 -2.07 5.59
C ASP A 1 -5.45 -2.21 4.08
N MET A 2 -4.79 -3.23 3.54
CA MET A 2 -5.01 -3.71 2.18
C MET A 2 -5.63 -5.10 2.28
N TYR A 3 -6.70 -5.35 1.55
CA TYR A 3 -7.46 -6.60 1.66
C TYR A 3 -8.12 -6.96 0.32
N PRO A 4 -8.45 -8.24 0.08
CA PRO A 4 -9.10 -8.65 -1.15
C PRO A 4 -10.60 -8.39 -1.09
N LEU A 5 -11.18 -7.95 -2.21
CA LEU A 5 -12.62 -7.94 -2.47
C LEU A 5 -12.85 -8.60 -3.83
N GLY A 6 -13.20 -9.88 -3.82
CA GLY A 6 -13.22 -10.69 -5.04
C GLY A 6 -11.81 -10.87 -5.60
N THR A 7 -11.59 -10.43 -6.84
CA THR A 7 -10.27 -10.43 -7.49
C THR A 7 -9.47 -9.17 -7.25
N ASP A 8 -10.08 -8.13 -6.66
CA ASP A 8 -9.49 -6.80 -6.61
C ASP A 8 -8.91 -6.52 -5.23
N ALA A 9 -7.80 -5.77 -5.20
CA ALA A 9 -7.25 -5.25 -3.95
C ALA A 9 -7.97 -3.96 -3.55
N GLN A 10 -8.39 -3.88 -2.29
CA GLN A 10 -9.02 -2.71 -1.69
C GLN A 10 -8.14 -2.13 -0.59
N VAL A 11 -8.34 -0.85 -0.27
CA VAL A 11 -7.58 -0.16 0.77
C VAL A 11 -8.47 0.65 1.71
N LYS A 12 -8.15 0.54 2.99
CA LYS A 12 -8.66 1.40 4.06
C LYS A 12 -7.54 2.22 4.66
N ILE A 13 -7.77 3.52 4.85
CA ILE A 13 -6.87 4.44 5.53
C ILE A 13 -7.58 4.93 6.78
N ASN A 14 -7.01 4.67 7.96
CA ASN A 14 -7.64 4.95 9.24
C ASN A 14 -9.08 4.39 9.30
N GLU A 15 -9.24 3.12 8.96
CA GLU A 15 -10.53 2.38 8.91
C GLU A 15 -11.55 2.87 7.86
N MET A 16 -11.28 3.99 7.19
CA MET A 16 -12.12 4.52 6.12
C MET A 16 -11.76 3.92 4.76
N GLU A 17 -12.76 3.41 4.04
CA GLU A 17 -12.59 2.94 2.66
C GLU A 17 -12.16 4.08 1.74
N VAL A 18 -11.13 3.81 0.94
CA VAL A 18 -10.59 4.77 -0.03
C VAL A 18 -10.83 4.19 -1.42
N PRO A 19 -11.64 4.85 -2.28
CA PRO A 19 -11.87 4.38 -3.64
C PRO A 19 -10.57 4.26 -4.42
N ILE A 20 -10.40 3.21 -5.21
CA ILE A 20 -9.20 3.01 -6.05
C ILE A 20 -8.98 4.19 -7.01
N SER A 21 -10.07 4.78 -7.51
CA SER A 21 -10.04 5.99 -8.36
C SER A 21 -9.47 7.24 -7.69
N SER A 22 -9.29 7.22 -6.37
CA SER A 22 -8.67 8.32 -5.61
C SER A 22 -7.17 8.12 -5.33
N LEU A 23 -6.60 7.00 -5.78
CA LEU A 23 -5.16 6.76 -5.72
C LEU A 23 -4.43 7.53 -6.85
N PRO A 24 -3.18 7.97 -6.63
CA PRO A 24 -2.35 7.71 -5.46
C PRO A 24 -2.75 8.55 -4.24
N TYR A 25 -2.76 7.91 -3.07
CA TYR A 25 -2.86 8.60 -1.80
C TYR A 25 -1.47 9.00 -1.31
N GLN A 26 -1.33 10.27 -0.91
CA GLN A 26 -0.14 10.78 -0.23
C GLN A 26 -0.54 11.29 1.15
N HIS A 27 0.02 10.71 2.21
CA HIS A 27 -0.23 11.20 3.57
C HIS A 27 0.36 12.62 3.71
N PRO A 28 -0.31 13.55 4.43
CA PRO A 28 0.16 14.93 4.59
C PRO A 28 1.57 15.09 5.15
N SER A 29 2.04 14.12 5.95
CA SER A 29 3.42 14.09 6.45
C SER A 29 4.49 13.81 5.38
N GLY A 30 4.08 13.41 4.17
CA GLY A 30 4.99 12.99 3.10
C GLY A 30 5.57 11.58 3.26
N SER A 31 5.40 10.93 4.42
CA SER A 31 6.12 9.70 4.76
C SER A 31 5.43 8.40 4.35
N ILE A 32 4.20 8.45 3.85
CA ILE A 32 3.43 7.30 3.39
C ILE A 32 2.76 7.64 2.06
N GLN A 33 2.98 6.78 1.06
CA GLN A 33 2.29 6.83 -0.23
C GLN A 33 1.64 5.48 -0.51
N ILE A 34 0.43 5.50 -1.06
CA ILE A 34 -0.27 4.30 -1.54
C ILE A 34 -0.63 4.53 -3.00
N ARG A 35 -0.32 3.57 -3.87
CA ARG A 35 -0.61 3.64 -5.30
C ARG A 35 -1.17 2.33 -5.84
N GLU A 36 -1.94 2.46 -6.90
CA GLU A 36 -2.29 1.32 -7.75
C GLU A 36 -1.05 0.82 -8.49
N ASN A 37 -1.01 -0.48 -8.70
CA ASN A 37 -0.01 -1.20 -9.46
C ASN A 37 -0.75 -2.17 -10.39
N THR A 38 -0.07 -2.76 -11.38
CA THR A 38 -0.75 -3.52 -12.47
C THR A 38 -1.80 -4.52 -11.98
N ASP A 39 -1.51 -5.27 -10.92
CA ASP A 39 -2.37 -6.34 -10.40
C ASP A 39 -2.77 -6.14 -8.92
N GLY A 40 -2.56 -4.94 -8.36
CA GLY A 40 -2.80 -4.71 -6.94
C GLY A 40 -2.40 -3.33 -6.43
N LEU A 41 -1.98 -3.27 -5.17
CA LEU A 41 -1.66 -2.05 -4.45
C LEU A 41 -0.25 -2.10 -3.88
N SER A 42 0.44 -0.97 -3.91
CA SER A 42 1.72 -0.80 -3.22
C SER A 42 1.66 0.36 -2.23
N LEU A 43 2.12 0.12 -1.00
CA LEU A 43 2.42 1.13 0.01
C LEU A 43 3.93 1.34 0.11
N TYR A 44 4.34 2.60 0.11
CA TYR A 44 5.73 3.02 0.30
C TYR A 44 5.80 3.85 1.57
N ALA A 45 6.67 3.44 2.49
CA ALA A 45 6.94 4.16 3.72
C ALA A 45 8.42 3.97 4.16
N PRO A 46 9.42 4.38 3.33
CA PRO A 46 10.82 4.07 3.61
C PRO A 46 11.34 4.66 4.93
N SER A 47 10.80 5.82 5.34
CA SER A 47 11.13 6.44 6.64
C SER A 47 10.62 5.64 7.84
N HIS A 48 9.70 4.71 7.60
CA HIS A 48 9.18 3.76 8.58
C HIS A 48 9.75 2.35 8.36
N GLY A 49 10.78 2.23 7.54
CA GLY A 49 11.46 0.96 7.24
C GLY A 49 10.75 0.07 6.23
N LEU A 50 9.60 0.49 5.69
CA LEU A 50 8.87 -0.27 4.69
C LEU A 50 9.19 0.30 3.30
N GLN A 51 10.14 -0.32 2.61
CA GLN A 51 10.51 0.07 1.25
C GLN A 51 9.35 -0.13 0.28
N GLU A 52 8.66 -1.27 0.38
CA GLU A 52 7.41 -1.54 -0.34
C GLU A 52 6.61 -2.60 0.41
N VAL A 53 5.32 -2.36 0.63
CA VAL A 53 4.34 -3.40 0.94
C VAL A 53 3.45 -3.53 -0.28
N TYR A 54 3.62 -4.61 -1.03
CA TYR A 54 2.81 -4.93 -2.19
C TYR A 54 1.77 -5.99 -1.83
N PHE A 55 0.53 -5.73 -2.23
CA PHE A 55 -0.62 -6.59 -1.98
C PHE A 55 -1.44 -6.75 -3.25
N ALA A 56 -1.68 -7.99 -3.66
CA ALA A 56 -2.48 -8.35 -4.81
C ALA A 56 -3.27 -9.63 -4.51
N ASN A 57 -4.16 -10.02 -5.41
CA ASN A 57 -4.96 -11.22 -5.21
C ASN A 57 -4.06 -12.46 -5.07
N GLY A 58 -4.16 -13.14 -3.93
CA GLY A 58 -3.44 -14.38 -3.63
C GLY A 58 -1.94 -14.25 -3.36
N HIS A 59 -1.34 -13.05 -3.40
CA HIS A 59 0.08 -12.88 -3.11
C HIS A 59 0.39 -11.49 -2.54
N TRP A 60 1.33 -11.46 -1.59
CA TRP A 60 1.84 -10.24 -0.99
C TRP A 60 3.35 -10.32 -0.85
N LYS A 61 4.00 -9.16 -0.82
CA LYS A 61 5.45 -9.02 -0.67
C LYS A 61 5.73 -7.83 0.23
N ILE A 62 6.64 -8.00 1.20
CA ILE A 62 7.17 -6.91 2.00
C ILE A 62 8.66 -6.77 1.68
N GLN A 63 9.05 -5.59 1.24
CA GLN A 63 10.44 -5.16 1.13
C GLN A 63 10.71 -4.16 2.25
N VAL A 64 11.72 -4.45 3.07
CA VAL A 64 12.18 -3.57 4.14
C VAL A 64 13.31 -2.67 3.63
N ALA A 65 13.45 -1.49 4.22
CA ALA A 65 14.51 -0.56 3.87
C ALA A 65 15.88 -1.08 4.33
N ASP A 66 16.92 -0.80 3.55
CA ASP A 66 18.28 -1.33 3.73
C ASP A 66 18.90 -1.07 5.12
N TRP A 67 18.43 -0.05 5.82
CA TRP A 67 18.91 0.32 7.15
C TRP A 67 18.24 -0.48 8.28
N MET A 68 17.15 -1.19 8.02
CA MET A 68 16.56 -2.18 8.93
C MET A 68 17.24 -3.54 8.72
N LYS A 69 18.36 -3.76 9.42
CA LYS A 69 19.04 -5.06 9.49
C LYS A 69 18.63 -5.85 10.73
#